data_AF-A0AAN7AKC6-F1
#
_entry.id   AF-A0AAN7AKC6-F1
#
_cell.length_a   1.000
_cell.length_b   1.000
_cell.length_c   1.000
_cell.angle_alpha   90.00
_cell.angle_beta   90.00
_cell.angle_gamma   90.00
#
_symmetry.space_group_name_H-M   'P 1'
#
loop_
_entity.id
_entity.type
_entity.pdbx_description
1 polymer ?
#
loop_
_entity_poly.entity_id
_entity_poly.type
_entity_poly.pdbx_seq_one_letter_code
_entity_poly.pdbx_strand_id
1 'polypeptide(L)'
;MSAAAARPESAQKVLSLLLRQGNQFAGYNFREYAKRRTRDAFRENKNVEDARRVQELVQQGLQDLQLLKRQAVISQFYQQDRLVVEGGLSGKDKSGKGGTLRQKDTGWD
;
A
#
# COMPACT_ATOMS: atom_id res chain seq x y z
N MET A 1 18.69 30.32 18.92
CA MET A 1 17.53 30.06 18.06
C MET A 1 17.02 28.66 18.37
N SER A 2 15.94 28.54 19.15
CA SER A 2 15.35 27.23 19.47
C SER A 2 14.57 26.76 18.25
N ALA A 3 14.98 25.64 17.65
CA ALA A 3 14.19 24.98 16.63
C ALA A 3 12.86 24.57 17.27
N ALA A 4 11.75 25.13 16.79
CA ALA A 4 10.42 24.69 17.20
C ALA A 4 10.33 23.19 16.93
N ALA A 5 10.37 22.38 17.99
CA ALA A 5 10.26 20.93 17.88
C ALA A 5 8.96 20.62 17.13
N ALA A 6 9.09 20.09 15.91
CA ALA A 6 7.94 19.71 15.11
C ALA A 6 7.08 18.76 15.96
N ARG A 7 5.78 19.05 16.08
CA ARG A 7 4.88 18.20 16.87
C ARG A 7 4.95 16.78 16.32
N PRO A 8 5.17 15.76 17.17
CA PRO A 8 5.20 14.38 16.70
C PRO A 8 3.89 14.06 15.99
N GLU A 9 3.99 13.43 14.82
CA GLU A 9 2.81 13.04 14.04
C GLU A 9 1.94 12.08 14.86
N SER A 10 0.62 12.28 14.85
CA SER A 10 -0.27 11.40 15.60
C SER A 10 -0.32 10.01 14.96
N ALA A 11 -0.38 8.95 15.79
CA ALA A 11 -0.50 7.58 15.29
C ALA A 11 -1.68 7.40 14.33
N GLN A 12 -2.82 8.07 14.59
CA GLN A 12 -3.98 8.07 13.71
C GLN A 12 -3.71 8.67 12.33
N LYS A 13 -2.93 9.77 12.28
CA LYS A 13 -2.53 10.38 11.01
C LYS A 13 -1.59 9.47 10.23
N VAL A 14 -0.62 8.84 10.90
CA VAL A 14 0.27 7.85 10.29
C VAL A 14 -0.52 6.66 9.73
N LEU A 15 -1.48 6.11 10.48
CA LEU A 15 -2.38 5.04 10.02
C LEU A 15 -3.12 5.44 8.73
N SER A 16 -3.72 6.63 8.74
CA SER A 16 -4.49 7.14 7.60
C SER A 16 -3.62 7.32 6.36
N LEU A 17 -2.39 7.84 6.53
CA LEU A 17 -1.42 8.00 5.45
C LEU A 17 -0.95 6.66 4.89
N LEU A 18 -0.63 5.68 5.75
CA LEU A 18 -0.22 4.34 5.34
C LEU A 18 -1.32 3.62 4.56
N LEU A 19 -2.57 3.66 5.03
CA LEU A 19 -3.70 3.06 4.33
C LEU A 19 -3.96 3.74 2.98
N ARG A 20 -3.87 5.07 2.92
CA ARG A 20 -4.01 5.82 1.67
C ARG A 20 -2.90 5.46 0.70
N GLN A 21 -1.65 5.33 1.16
CA GLN A 21 -0.52 4.98 0.32
C GLN A 21 -0.60 3.52 -0.17
N GLY A 22 -0.96 2.59 0.71
CA GLY A 22 -1.15 1.17 0.37
C GLY A 22 -2.22 0.94 -0.70
N ASN A 23 -3.22 1.82 -0.80
CA ASN A 23 -4.21 1.78 -1.88
C ASN A 23 -3.66 2.14 -3.26
N GLN A 24 -2.49 2.79 -3.35
CA GLN A 24 -1.91 3.26 -4.62
C GLN A 24 -1.11 2.18 -5.36
N PHE A 25 -0.96 0.98 -4.79
CA PHE A 25 -0.32 -0.13 -5.49
C PHE A 25 -1.16 -0.57 -6.68
N ALA A 26 -0.51 -0.86 -7.81
CA ALA A 26 -1.20 -1.28 -9.01
C ALA A 26 -1.73 -2.73 -8.94
N GLY A 27 -1.03 -3.62 -8.23
CA GLY A 27 -1.46 -5.02 -8.03
C GLY A 27 -2.33 -5.21 -6.79
N TYR A 28 -3.40 -5.99 -6.90
CA TYR A 28 -4.33 -6.29 -5.80
C TYR A 28 -3.65 -6.91 -4.59
N ASN A 29 -2.81 -7.92 -4.81
CA ASN A 29 -2.14 -8.62 -3.71
C ASN A 29 -1.31 -7.66 -2.86
N PHE A 30 -0.61 -6.71 -3.48
CA PHE A 30 0.16 -5.70 -2.76
C PHE A 30 -0.73 -4.68 -2.05
N ARG A 31 -1.82 -4.21 -2.69
CA ARG A 31 -2.79 -3.31 -2.02
C ARG A 31 -3.37 -3.96 -0.77
N GLU A 32 -3.85 -5.19 -0.89
CA GLU A 32 -4.51 -5.89 0.22
C GLU A 32 -3.51 -6.31 1.29
N TYR A 33 -2.30 -6.74 0.92
CA TYR A 33 -1.24 -7.00 1.88
C TYR A 33 -0.86 -5.73 2.67
N ALA A 34 -0.63 -4.60 1.98
CA ALA A 34 -0.29 -3.34 2.63
C ALA A 34 -1.38 -2.91 3.62
N LYS A 35 -2.66 -2.95 3.20
CA LYS A 35 -3.80 -2.65 4.08
C LYS A 35 -3.84 -3.55 5.31
N ARG A 36 -3.74 -4.87 5.10
CA ARG A 36 -3.82 -5.86 6.18
C ARG A 36 -2.66 -5.66 7.15
N ARG A 37 -1.42 -5.62 6.65
CA ARG A 37 -0.22 -5.44 7.46
C ARG A 37 -0.25 -4.15 8.28
N THR A 38 -0.70 -3.04 7.69
CA THR A 38 -0.89 -1.78 8.42
C THR A 38 -1.94 -1.93 9.52
N ARG A 39 -3.11 -2.51 9.23
CA ARG A 39 -4.17 -2.67 10.25
C ARG A 39 -3.73 -3.59 11.38
N ASP A 40 -3.05 -4.68 11.08
CA ASP A 40 -2.57 -5.64 12.07
C ASP A 40 -1.51 -4.99 12.97
N ALA A 41 -0.54 -4.28 12.40
CA ALA A 41 0.48 -3.56 13.18
C ALA A 41 -0.14 -2.56 14.18
N PHE A 42 -1.15 -1.80 13.76
CA PHE A 42 -1.81 -0.83 14.65
C PHE A 42 -2.72 -1.51 15.68
N ARG A 43 -3.32 -2.66 15.36
CA ARG A 43 -4.12 -3.45 16.30
C ARG A 43 -3.25 -4.12 17.36
N GLU A 44 -2.11 -4.67 16.96
CA GLU A 44 -1.12 -5.30 17.84
C GLU A 44 -0.58 -4.31 18.88
N ASN A 45 -0.39 -3.04 18.49
CA ASN A 45 0.20 -2.00 19.34
C ASN A 45 -0.83 -1.05 19.97
N LYS A 46 -2.13 -1.35 19.87
CA LYS A 46 -3.20 -0.42 20.30
C LYS A 46 -3.20 -0.08 21.80
N ASN A 47 -2.66 -0.99 22.63
CA ASN A 47 -2.65 -0.89 24.09
C ASN A 47 -1.27 -0.45 24.64
N VAL A 48 -0.37 0.03 23.78
CA VAL A 48 0.94 0.54 24.22
C VAL A 48 0.74 1.93 24.82
N GLU A 49 1.01 2.06 26.12
CA GLU A 49 0.83 3.33 26.86
C GLU A 49 2.14 4.10 27.09
N ASP A 50 3.30 3.42 26.96
CA ASP A 50 4.60 4.09 27.07
C ASP A 50 4.81 5.09 25.92
N ALA A 51 4.88 6.37 26.28
CA ALA A 51 5.06 7.48 25.35
C ALA A 51 6.31 7.34 24.47
N ARG A 52 7.43 6.80 25.02
CA ARG A 52 8.65 6.59 24.24
C ARG A 52 8.42 5.52 23.19
N ARG A 53 7.81 4.39 23.59
CA ARG A 53 7.48 3.31 22.67
C ARG A 53 6.49 3.73 21.59
N VAL A 54 5.48 4.53 21.93
CA VAL A 54 4.55 5.11 20.95
C VAL A 54 5.30 5.97 19.93
N GLN A 55 6.24 6.81 20.39
CA GLN A 55 7.03 7.65 19.50
C GLN A 55 7.91 6.83 18.54
N GLU A 56 8.54 5.76 19.03
CA GLU A 56 9.31 4.83 18.19
C GLU A 56 8.44 4.18 17.10
N LEU A 57 7.24 3.71 17.47
CA LEU A 57 6.30 3.08 16.55
C LEU A 57 5.78 4.07 15.50
N VAL A 58 5.48 5.30 15.90
CA VAL A 58 5.13 6.39 14.98
C VAL A 58 6.27 6.65 14.01
N GLN A 59 7.51 6.71 14.50
CA GLN A 59 8.68 6.96 13.67
C GLN A 59 8.93 5.82 12.68
N GLN A 60 8.74 4.57 13.10
CA GLN A 60 8.75 3.40 12.21
C GLN A 60 7.66 3.51 11.14
N GLY A 61 6.43 3.84 11.52
CA GLY A 61 5.34 4.03 10.56
C GLY A 61 5.61 5.13 9.54
N LEU A 62 6.31 6.20 9.91
CA LEU A 62 6.76 7.23 8.98
C LEU A 62 7.83 6.71 8.00
N GLN A 63 8.74 5.85 8.44
CA GLN A 63 9.72 5.21 7.55
C GLN A 63 9.03 4.24 6.59
N ASP A 64 8.09 3.43 7.08
CA ASP A 64 7.29 2.52 6.28
C ASP A 64 6.45 3.29 5.24
N LEU A 65 5.94 4.46 5.59
CA LEU A 65 5.23 5.34 4.65
C LEU A 65 6.13 5.76 3.49
N GLN A 66 7.40 6.10 3.75
CA GLN A 66 8.35 6.44 2.69
C GLN A 66 8.65 5.23 1.80
N LEU A 67 8.76 4.03 2.38
CA LEU A 67 8.90 2.78 1.63
C LEU A 67 7.69 2.53 0.72
N LEU A 68 6.48 2.59 1.28
CA LEU A 68 5.22 2.41 0.54
C LEU A 68 5.08 3.41 -0.60
N LYS A 69 5.52 4.66 -0.42
CA LYS A 69 5.55 5.67 -1.50
C LYS A 69 6.41 5.23 -2.67
N ARG A 70 7.67 4.83 -2.41
CA ARG A 70 8.59 4.36 -3.45
C ARG A 70 8.04 3.12 -4.16
N GLN A 71 7.56 2.15 -3.37
CA GLN A 71 7.07 0.88 -3.89
C GLN A 71 5.75 1.03 -4.67
N ALA A 72 4.86 1.93 -4.27
CA ALA A 72 3.66 2.24 -5.04
C ALA A 72 4.01 2.81 -6.43
N VAL A 73 4.97 3.74 -6.49
CA VAL A 73 5.46 4.30 -7.76
C VAL A 73 6.12 3.22 -8.62
N ILE A 74 7.00 2.39 -8.05
CA ILE A 74 7.61 1.25 -8.76
C ILE A 74 6.55 0.30 -9.31
N SER A 75 5.51 0.00 -8.52
CA SER A 75 4.42 -0.89 -8.96
C SER A 75 3.65 -0.37 -10.18
N GLN A 76 3.69 0.94 -10.43
CA GLN A 76 3.06 1.56 -11.61
C GLN A 76 3.92 1.41 -12.87
N PHE A 77 5.24 1.22 -12.74
CA PHE A 77 6.12 0.94 -13.88
C PHE A 77 6.05 -0.52 -14.32
N TYR A 78 5.79 -1.43 -13.39
CA TYR A 78 5.72 -2.88 -13.64
C TYR A 78 4.30 -3.41 -13.47
N GLN A 79 3.31 -2.69 -14.02
CA GLN A 79 1.93 -3.16 -14.03
C GLN A 79 1.84 -4.45 -14.85
N GLN A 80 1.75 -5.58 -14.16
CA GLN A 80 1.38 -6.84 -14.78
C GLN A 80 -0.10 -6.84 -15.14
N ASP A 81 -0.49 -7.71 -16.07
CA ASP A 81 -1.89 -7.92 -16.42
C ASP A 81 -2.74 -8.13 -15.16
N ARG A 82 -3.92 -7.52 -15.16
CA ARG A 82 -4.85 -7.59 -14.03
C ARG A 82 -5.13 -9.06 -13.69
N LEU A 83 -4.95 -9.40 -12.42
CA LEU A 83 -5.24 -10.74 -11.92
C LEU A 83 -6.72 -11.09 -12.17
N VAL A 84 -7.03 -12.39 -12.26
CA VAL A 84 -8.41 -12.87 -12.44
C VAL A 84 -9.38 -12.37 -11.36
N VAL A 85 -8.85 -12.07 -10.16
CA VAL A 85 -9.60 -11.52 -9.02
C VAL A 85 -9.82 -10.00 -9.10
N GLU A 86 -9.21 -9.31 -10.06
CA GLU A 86 -9.33 -7.86 -10.28
C GLU A 86 -10.29 -7.51 -11.42
N GLY A 87 -10.67 -8.48 -12.25
CA GLY A 87 -11.81 -8.37 -13.15
C GLY A 87 -13.07 -8.60 -12.32
N GLY A 88 -13.93 -7.58 -12.18
CA GLY A 88 -15.27 -7.81 -11.64
C GLY A 88 -16.02 -8.87 -12.46
N LEU A 89 -17.21 -9.26 -12.01
CA LEU A 89 -18.17 -10.19 -12.66
C LEU A 89 -18.42 -9.98 -14.17
N SER A 90 -17.98 -8.86 -14.72
CA SER A 90 -17.91 -8.57 -16.14
C SER A 90 -16.47 -8.70 -16.60
N GLY A 91 -16.12 -9.84 -17.21
CA GLY A 91 -14.85 -10.07 -17.93
C GLY A 91 -14.68 -9.22 -19.18
N LYS A 92 -15.02 -7.93 -19.12
CA LYS A 92 -14.81 -6.93 -20.16
C LYS A 92 -13.89 -5.86 -19.62
N ASP A 93 -12.68 -5.84 -20.16
CA ASP A 93 -11.79 -4.71 -20.06
C ASP A 93 -12.48 -3.47 -20.65
N LYS A 94 -12.74 -2.46 -19.81
CA LYS A 94 -13.25 -1.16 -20.26
C LYS A 94 -12.13 -0.20 -20.67
N SER A 95 -10.95 -0.72 -21.07
CA SER A 95 -9.88 0.12 -21.63
C SER A 95 -10.14 0.34 -23.12
N GLY A 96 -10.70 1.49 -23.46
CA GLY A 96 -10.92 1.94 -24.84
C GLY A 96 -9.65 2.24 -25.65
N LYS A 97 -8.47 1.75 -25.25
CA LYS A 97 -7.23 1.83 -26.02
C LYS A 97 -6.36 0.62 -25.70
N GLY A 98 -6.19 -0.26 -26.68
CA GLY A 98 -5.30 -1.43 -26.60
C GLY A 98 -5.78 -2.46 -25.60
N GLY A 99 -6.82 -3.22 -25.95
CA GLY A 99 -7.20 -4.40 -25.18
C GLY A 99 -5.99 -5.34 -25.11
N THR A 100 -5.59 -5.70 -23.89
CA THR A 100 -4.53 -6.68 -23.69
C THR A 100 -5.03 -8.00 -24.23
N LEU A 101 -4.66 -8.32 -25.48
CA LEU A 101 -4.86 -9.65 -26.03
C LEU A 101 -4.14 -10.60 -25.08
N ARG A 102 -4.91 -11.39 -24.34
CA ARG A 102 -4.39 -12.59 -23.68
C ARG A 102 -3.88 -13.50 -24.78
N GLN A 103 -2.62 -13.29 -25.17
CA GLN A 103 -1.92 -14.22 -26.02
C GLN A 103 -1.77 -15.49 -25.20
N LYS A 104 -2.67 -16.44 -25.46
CA LYS A 104 -2.50 -17.81 -25.05
C LYS A 104 -1.27 -18.29 -25.83
N ASP A 105 -0.12 -18.28 -25.18
CA ASP A 105 0.97 -19.15 -25.60
C ASP A 105 0.52 -20.58 -25.28
N THR A 106 -0.40 -21.10 -26.10
CA THR A 106 -0.54 -22.54 -26.27
C THR A 106 0.75 -22.97 -26.94
N GLY A 107 1.72 -23.37 -26.13
CA GLY A 107 2.83 -24.17 -26.60
C GLY A 107 2.25 -25.37 -27.36
N TRP A 108 2.74 -25.56 -28.59
CA TRP A 108 2.56 -26.82 -29.28
C TRP A 108 3.48 -27.84 -28.62
N ASP A 109 3.01 -29.09 -28.55
CA ASP A 109 3.65 -30.28 -27.98
C ASP A 109 5.19 -30.27 -27.87
#